data_AF-A0A1H5ZNH5-F1
#
_entry.id   AF-A0A1H5ZNH5-F1
#
_cell.length_a   1.000
_cell.length_b   1.000
_cell.length_c   1.000
_cell.angle_alpha   90.00
_cell.angle_beta   90.00
_cell.angle_gamma   90.00
#
_symmetry.space_group_name_H-M   'P 1'
#
loop_
_entity.id
_entity.type
_entity.pdbx_description
1 polymer ?
#
loop_
_entity_poly.entity_id
_entity_poly.type
_entity_poly.pdbx_seq_one_letter_code
_entity_poly.pdbx_strand_id
1 'polypeptide(L)' 'MVDTQNKLSIVKQCRLLEIHRGGLYYKAKQESLENLKIMQLLDQQYFNTPFYG' A
#
# COMPACT_ATOMS: atom_id res chain seq x y z
N MET A 1 -19.09 3.82 6.92
CA MET A 1 -17.97 2.99 7.43
C MET A 1 -18.31 1.53 7.13
N VAL A 2 -17.36 0.71 6.65
CA VAL A 2 -17.62 -0.71 6.34
C VAL A 2 -17.49 -1.53 7.62
N ASP A 3 -18.48 -2.38 7.88
CA ASP A 3 -18.56 -3.19 9.10
C ASP A 3 -18.67 -4.68 8.75
N THR A 4 -17.76 -5.48 9.31
CA THR A 4 -17.69 -6.93 9.11
C THR A 4 -18.70 -7.71 9.94
N GLN A 5 -19.34 -7.09 10.95
CA GLN A 5 -20.35 -7.73 11.81
C GLN A 5 -21.80 -7.44 11.37
N ASN A 6 -21.97 -6.68 10.29
CA ASN A 6 -23.28 -6.34 9.77
C ASN A 6 -23.88 -7.50 8.93
N LYS A 7 -25.22 -7.61 8.88
CA LYS A 7 -25.94 -8.62 8.08
C LYS A 7 -25.73 -8.46 6.56
N LEU A 8 -25.29 -7.27 6.14
CA LEU A 8 -25.02 -6.96 4.73
C LEU A 8 -23.60 -7.40 4.36
N SER A 9 -23.42 -8.09 3.22
CA SER A 9 -22.07 -8.47 2.78
C SER A 9 -21.20 -7.24 2.53
N ILE A 10 -19.90 -7.36 2.82
CA ILE A 10 -18.88 -6.32 2.57
C ILE A 10 -18.99 -5.76 1.15
N VAL A 11 -19.25 -6.61 0.16
CA VAL A 11 -19.41 -6.21 -1.25
C VAL A 11 -20.60 -5.27 -1.44
N LYS A 12 -21.75 -5.55 -0.79
CA LYS A 12 -22.93 -4.68 -0.86
C LYS A 12 -22.68 -3.36 -0.12
N GLN A 13 -21.96 -3.39 0.99
CA GLN A 13 -21.59 -2.18 1.73
C GLN A 13 -20.64 -1.29 0.92
N CYS A 14 -19.61 -1.87 0.28
CA CYS A 14 -18.69 -1.13 -0.58
C CYS A 14 -19.42 -0.51 -1.78
N ARG A 15 -20.40 -1.22 -2.36
CA ARG A 15 -21.22 -0.70 -3.46
C ARG A 15 -22.13 0.44 -3.02
N LEU A 16 -22.70 0.37 -1.82
CA LEU A 16 -23.57 1.42 -1.26
C LEU A 16 -22.78 2.69 -0.89
N LEU A 17 -21.54 2.51 -0.41
CA LEU A 17 -20.66 3.60 0.01
C LEU A 17 -19.79 4.15 -1.14
N GLU A 18 -19.94 3.64 -2.36
CA GLU A 18 -19.13 4.01 -3.55
C GLU A 18 -17.61 3.94 -3.33
N ILE A 19 -17.17 3.05 -2.43
CA ILE A 19 -15.76 2.86 -2.09
C ILE A 19 -15.16 1.67 -2.85
N HIS A 20 -13.93 1.84 -3.29
CA HIS A 20 -13.20 0.77 -3.97
C HIS A 20 -12.84 -0.35 -2.98
N ARG A 21 -13.32 -1.56 -3.25
CA ARG A 21 -13.08 -2.77 -2.44
C ARG A 21 -11.60 -3.05 -2.18
N GLY A 22 -10.72 -2.66 -3.10
CA GLY A 22 -9.28 -2.89 -2.99
C GLY A 22 -8.62 -2.15 -1.83
N GLY A 23 -9.16 -0.99 -1.45
CA GLY A 23 -8.67 -0.24 -0.29
C GLY A 23 -9.03 -0.90 1.05
N LEU A 24 -10.11 -1.70 1.10
CA LEU A 24 -10.55 -2.35 2.32
C LEU A 24 -9.62 -3.50 2.76
N TYR A 25 -9.05 -4.22 1.80
CA TYR A 25 -8.11 -5.32 2.06
C TYR A 25 -6.65 -4.85 2.09
N TYR A 26 -6.38 -3.60 1.73
CA TYR A 26 -5.04 -3.05 1.78
C TYR A 26 -4.65 -2.84 3.23
N LYS A 27 -3.71 -3.64 3.70
CA LYS A 27 -3.02 -3.44 4.97
C LYS A 27 -1.67 -2.80 4.66
N ALA A 28 -1.44 -1.59 5.17
CA ALA A 28 -0.12 -0.98 5.11
C ALA A 28 0.89 -1.94 5.75
N LYS A 29 1.79 -2.48 4.94
CA LYS A 29 2.85 -3.39 5.38
C LYS A 29 4.08 -2.53 5.68
N GLN A 30 4.71 -2.74 6.83
CA GLN A 30 6.01 -2.15 7.10
C GLN A 30 7.05 -2.75 6.15
N GLU A 31 7.92 -1.91 5.62
CA GLU A 31 9.04 -2.35 4.78
C GLU A 31 9.96 -3.30 5.58
N SER A 32 10.49 -4.32 4.91
CA SER A 32 11.48 -5.22 5.51
C SER A 32 12.82 -4.51 5.67
N LEU A 33 13.66 -4.98 6.60
CA LEU A 33 15.02 -4.46 6.76
C LEU A 33 15.84 -4.59 5.46
N GLU A 34 15.61 -5.66 4.69
CA GLU A 34 16.23 -5.87 3.38
C GLU A 34 15.79 -4.80 2.37
N ASN A 35 14.49 -4.52 2.28
CA ASN A 35 13.95 -3.48 1.39
C ASN A 35 14.48 -2.09 1.76
N LEU A 36 14.53 -1.77 3.04
CA LEU A 36 15.11 -0.51 3.52
C LEU A 36 16.58 -0.38 3.13
N LYS A 37 17.36 -1.46 3.25
CA LYS A 37 18.76 -1.47 2.83
C LYS A 37 18.90 -1.27 1.32
N ILE A 38 18.03 -1.88 0.51
CA ILE A 38 18.01 -1.68 -0.94
C ILE A 38 17.67 -0.23 -1.29
N MET A 39 16.65 0.36 -0.65
CA MET A 39 16.29 1.76 -0.85
C MET A 39 17.46 2.69 -0.55
N GLN A 40 18.17 2.48 0.56
CA GLN A 40 19.37 3.26 0.92
C GLN A 40 20.48 3.14 -0.13
N LEU A 41 20.71 1.93 -0.66
CA LEU A 41 21.71 1.72 -1.72
C LEU A 41 21.33 2.41 -3.02
N LEU A 42 20.05 2.39 -3.39
CA LEU A 42 19.54 3.08 -4.57
C LEU A 42 19.71 4.61 -4.43
N ASP A 43 19.33 5.17 -3.28
CA ASP A 43 19.52 6.60 -3.00
C ASP A 43 21.00 6.97 -3.11
N GLN A 44 21.88 6.19 -2.46
CA GLN A 44 23.32 6.41 -2.50
C GLN A 44 23.87 6.35 -3.93
N GLN A 45 23.43 5.38 -4.74
CA GLN A 45 23.86 5.28 -6.13
C GLN A 45 23.38 6.48 -6.96
N TYR A 46 22.14 6.94 -6.75
CA TYR A 46 21.59 8.08 -7.46
C TYR A 46 22.38 9.37 -7.20
N PHE A 47 22.81 9.61 -5.97
CA PHE A 47 23.66 10.76 -5.62
C PHE A 47 25.10 10.61 -6.11
N ASN A 48 25.64 9.39 -6.13
CA ASN A 48 27.02 9.15 -6.57
C ASN A 48 27.20 9.22 -8.09
N THR A 49 26.14 8.93 -8.85
CA THR A 49 26.20 8.91 -10.31
C THR A 49 25.11 9.79 -10.92
N PRO A 50 25.21 11.13 -10.80
CA PRO A 50 24.20 12.07 -11.30
C PRO A 50 24.13 12.15 -12.84
N PHE A 51 24.92 11.36 -13.56
CA PHE A 51 25.10 11.44 -15.02
C PHE A 51 24.61 10.19 -15.79
N TYR A 52 24.08 9.18 -15.11
CA TYR A 52 23.46 7.99 -15.73
C TYR A 52 21.93 8.16 -15.86
N GLY A 53 21.51 9.31 -16.39
CA GLY A 53 20.13 9.59 -16.80
C GLY A 53 19.94 9.40 -18.29
#